data_AF-A0A960K9K7-F1
#
_entry.id   AF-A0A960K9K7-F1
#
_cell.length_a   1.000
_cell.length_b   1.000
_cell.length_c   1.000
_cell.angle_alpha   90.00
_cell.angle_beta   90.00
_cell.angle_gamma   90.00
#
_symmetry.space_group_name_H-M   'P 1'
#
loop_
_entity.id
_entity.type
_entity.pdbx_description
1 polymer ?
#
loop_
_entity_poly.entity_id
_entity_poly.type
_entity_poly.pdbx_seq_one_letter_code
_entity_poly.pdbx_strand_id
1 'polypeptide(L)' 'VADISKHLTPRTLASELEKLRARVPVILHHLKPPCVEQIRREVESLGRPEIQFVEQGRTYVFD' A
#
# COMPACT_ATOMS: atom_id res chain seq x y z
N VAL A 1 -10.56 -12.49 7.94
CA VAL A 1 -11.07 -11.11 8.09
C VAL A 1 -9.89 -10.21 8.44
N ALA A 2 -9.65 -9.13 7.69
CA ALA A 2 -8.45 -8.27 7.84
C ALA A 2 -8.35 -7.65 9.24
N ASP A 3 -9.50 -7.31 9.82
CA ASP A 3 -9.63 -6.66 11.14
C ASP A 3 -9.16 -7.55 12.29
N ILE A 4 -9.29 -8.88 12.16
CA ILE A 4 -8.81 -9.86 13.14
C ILE A 4 -7.30 -10.08 12.97
N SER A 5 -6.79 -9.96 11.74
CA SER A 5 -5.38 -10.17 11.44
C SER A 5 -4.52 -8.91 11.56
N LYS A 6 -5.07 -7.78 12.03
CA LYS A 6 -4.36 -6.49 12.16
C LYS A 6 -3.71 -5.98 10.86
N HIS A 7 -4.22 -6.42 9.70
CA HIS A 7 -3.73 -5.95 8.40
C HIS A 7 -4.54 -4.73 7.96
N LEU A 8 -3.89 -3.82 7.25
CA LEU A 8 -4.60 -2.76 6.55
C LEU A 8 -5.39 -3.35 5.38
N THR A 9 -6.63 -2.88 5.23
CA THR A 9 -7.36 -2.91 3.96
C THR A 9 -6.98 -1.69 3.11
N PRO A 10 -7.28 -1.65 1.81
CA PRO A 10 -7.04 -0.45 0.99
C PRO A 10 -7.73 0.81 1.54
N ARG A 11 -8.93 0.67 2.10
CA ARG A 11 -9.64 1.78 2.76
C ARG A 11 -8.91 2.27 4.01
N THR A 12 -8.48 1.36 4.89
CA THR A 12 -7.78 1.76 6.12
C THR A 12 -6.37 2.27 5.80
N LEU A 13 -5.70 1.75 4.78
CA LEU A 13 -4.44 2.31 4.26
C LEU A 13 -4.61 3.77 3.87
N ALA A 14 -5.64 4.11 3.08
CA ALA A 14 -5.90 5.50 2.70
C ALA A 14 -6.08 6.40 3.93
N SER A 15 -6.78 5.92 4.96
CA SER A 15 -6.96 6.65 6.22
C SER A 15 -5.66 6.84 7.01
N GLU A 16 -4.74 5.86 6.98
CA GLU A 16 -3.43 6.01 7.62
C GLU A 16 -2.55 7.02 6.88
N LEU A 17 -2.62 7.06 5.54
CA LEU A 17 -1.86 8.00 4.72
C LEU A 17 -2.27 9.47 4.94
N GLU A 18 -3.54 9.73 5.26
CA GLU A 18 -4.00 11.09 5.62
C GLU A 18 -3.35 11.63 6.90
N LYS A 19 -2.73 10.77 7.72
CA LYS A 19 -2.01 11.21 8.94
C LYS A 19 -0.62 11.75 8.63
N LEU A 20 -0.09 11.51 7.43
CA LEU A 20 1.21 12.04 7.02
C LEU A 20 1.12 13.56 6.84
N ARG A 21 2.15 14.27 7.32
CA ARG A 21 2.21 15.73 7.20
C ARG A 21 2.63 16.21 5.81
N ALA A 22 3.04 15.30 4.94
CA ALA A 22 3.47 15.57 3.58
C ALA A 22 3.12 14.39 2.67
N ARG A 23 2.91 14.66 1.38
CA ARG A 23 2.86 13.61 0.36
C ARG A 23 4.27 13.17 0.04
N VAL A 24 4.57 11.91 0.32
CA VAL A 24 5.87 11.27 0.09
C VAL A 24 5.66 9.98 -0.69
N PRO A 25 6.67 9.47 -1.40
CA PRO A 25 6.60 8.14 -2.01
C PRO A 25 6.28 7.07 -0.96
N VAL A 26 5.30 6.21 -1.24
CA VAL A 26 4.87 5.10 -0.37
C VAL A 26 5.10 3.78 -1.10
N ILE A 27 5.94 2.92 -0.53
CA ILE A 27 6.22 1.59 -1.09
C ILE A 27 5.50 0.54 -0.26
N LEU A 28 4.47 -0.07 -0.83
CA LEU A 28 3.71 -1.14 -0.19
C LEU A 28 4.43 -2.48 -0.30
N HIS A 29 4.52 -3.18 0.83
CA HIS A 29 5.09 -4.51 0.95
C HIS A 29 4.17 -5.44 1.74
N HIS A 30 4.49 -6.74 1.74
CA HIS A 30 3.81 -7.78 2.54
C HIS A 30 2.30 -7.88 2.30
N LEU A 31 1.92 -8.00 1.02
CA LEU A 31 0.54 -8.26 0.62
C LEU A 31 0.12 -9.68 0.99
N LYS A 32 -1.15 -9.86 1.35
CA LYS A 32 -1.71 -11.18 1.63
C LYS A 32 -1.66 -12.04 0.34
N PRO A 33 -0.89 -13.15 0.29
CA PRO A 33 -0.63 -13.89 -0.95
C PRO A 33 -1.88 -14.31 -1.76
N PRO A 34 -2.94 -14.88 -1.14
CA PRO A 34 -4.13 -15.28 -1.92
C PRO A 34 -4.94 -14.10 -2.46
N CYS A 35 -4.61 -12.85 -2.12
CA CYS A 35 -5.39 -11.66 -2.45
C CYS A 35 -4.57 -10.60 -3.22
N VAL A 36 -3.35 -10.91 -3.68
CA VAL A 36 -2.43 -9.93 -4.27
C VAL A 36 -3.07 -9.13 -5.42
N GLU A 37 -3.64 -9.82 -6.41
CA GLU A 37 -4.25 -9.17 -7.58
C GLU A 37 -5.49 -8.33 -7.23
N GLN A 38 -6.25 -8.76 -6.23
CA GLN A 38 -7.38 -7.97 -5.72
C GLN A 38 -6.87 -6.72 -5.01
N ILE A 39 -5.91 -6.87 -4.10
CA ILE A 39 -5.34 -5.75 -3.34
C ILE A 39 -4.70 -4.73 -4.29
N ARG A 40 -3.97 -5.19 -5.33
CA ARG A 40 -3.38 -4.31 -6.35
C ARG A 40 -4.43 -3.43 -7.02
N ARG A 41 -5.48 -4.04 -7.56
CA ARG A 41 -6.57 -3.30 -8.22
C ARG A 41 -7.28 -2.33 -7.27
N GLU A 42 -7.57 -2.76 -6.04
CA GLU A 42 -8.23 -1.91 -5.05
C GLU A 42 -7.36 -0.72 -4.64
N VAL A 43 -6.05 -0.92 -4.46
CA VAL A 43 -5.11 0.18 -4.16
C VAL A 43 -4.96 1.11 -5.37
N GLU A 44 -4.84 0.60 -6.59
CA GLU A 44 -4.79 1.41 -7.81
C GLU A 44 -6.06 2.25 -7.96
N SER A 45 -7.23 1.71 -7.59
CA SER A 45 -8.51 2.44 -7.61
C SER A 45 -8.60 3.60 -6.60
N LEU A 46 -7.68 3.68 -5.63
CA LEU A 46 -7.59 4.82 -4.71
C LEU A 46 -7.11 6.10 -5.42
N GLY A 47 -6.55 5.98 -6.63
CA GLY A 47 -6.09 7.14 -7.42
C GLY A 47 -4.93 7.89 -6.77
N ARG A 48 -4.09 7.19 -6.00
CA ARG A 48 -2.95 7.76 -5.26
C ARG A 48 -1.63 7.49 -5.98
N PRO A 49 -1.13 8.42 -6.82
CA PRO A 49 0.07 8.21 -7.61
C PRO A 49 1.35 8.08 -6.76
N GLU A 50 1.32 8.50 -5.50
CA GLU A 50 2.42 8.34 -4.56
C GLU A 50 2.65 6.90 -4.11
N ILE A 51 1.67 6.00 -4.34
CA ILE A 51 1.74 4.60 -3.91
C ILE A 51 2.34 3.72 -5.01
N GLN A 52 3.33 2.92 -4.63
CA GLN A 52 3.98 1.92 -5.47
C GLN A 52 4.03 0.58 -4.75
N PHE A 53 4.06 -0.52 -5.50
CA PHE A 53 4.30 -1.85 -4.94
C PHE A 53 5.78 -2.17 -4.98
N VAL A 54 6.26 -2.82 -3.94
CA VAL A 54 7.64 -3.33 -3.94
C VAL A 54 7.84 -4.33 -5.09
N GLU A 55 8.86 -4.07 -5.90
CA GLU A 55 9.40 -4.99 -6.89
C GLU A 55 10.53 -5.82 -6.31
N GLN A 56 10.45 -7.13 -6.49
CA GLN A 56 11.47 -8.05 -6.00
C GLN A 56 12.81 -7.82 -6.71
N GLY A 57 13.89 -7.71 -5.94
CA GLY A 57 15.25 -7.50 -6.45
C GLY A 57 15.58 -6.04 -6.79
N ARG A 58 14.66 -5.10 -6.59
CA ARG A 58 14.89 -3.67 -6.82
C ARG A 58 15.42 -2.98 -5.55
N THR A 59 16.46 -2.16 -5.72
CA THR A 59 16.96 -1.24 -4.70
C THR A 59 16.29 0.12 -4.84
N TYR A 60 15.86 0.71 -3.72
CA TYR A 60 15.26 2.05 -3.67
C TYR A 60 16.22 2.97 -2.91
N VAL A 61 16.47 4.15 -3.47
CA VAL A 61 17.33 5.18 -2.89
C VAL A 61 16.47 6.42 -2.67
N PHE A 62 16.64 7.08 -1.52
CA PHE A 62 15.94 8.30 -1.15
C PHE A 62 16.98 9.33 -0.74
N ASP A 63 16.91 10.51 -1.35
CA ASP A 63 17.84 11.62 -1.17
C ASP A 63 17.34 12.60 -0.09
#